data_AF-A0A7V9HLD4-F1
#
_entry.id   AF-A0A7V9HLD4-F1
#
_cell.length_a   1.000
_cell.length_b   1.000
_cell.length_c   1.000
_cell.angle_alpha   90.00
_cell.angle_beta   90.00
_cell.angle_gamma   90.00
#
_symmetry.space_group_name_H-M   'P 1'
#
loop_
_entity.id
_entity.type
_entity.pdbx_description
1 polymer ?
#
loop_
_entity_poly.entity_id
_entity_poly.type
_entity_poly.pdbx_seq_one_letter_code
_entity_poly.pdbx_strand_id
1 'polypeptide(L)'
;MVNLWRACAKIQRCHTAIRRPWRGRERPVLQIVRSASISAQRARRGRSAPSTLLEDATSPQPATPTAPPRPHRRRPSAALPEPPERSWRRVDLHIHTPASTDYQQSTVSPLDILQRADEQELDVIAFTDHNSVRGYAELWREIEDLELLEFLHRLEPVEAERLAEFRRLLSKILLLPGFELTATFGFHVLAIFPERTSVRLMEHLLLLLGVPEQRFGSGEVGATTDVLRAYEILAGHGALVIGAHVNSAHGIAMQGIRFGGQTKIAYTQDANLHALEVTDLALGAQRRSTARFFNGTKSEYPRRMHAIQGSDAHRLERDPDRETNLGVGDRPTAMYLPEASFAAIKALLQSTEFDFTKPITPRPADPIIAARVLGNTASQVFHESLTTKRTGMAHVLRDIVGLANGDGGTIYVGLSASEKRPIAGVEADAAPRLSAEAAAQITPAIPLMVDPAESDDKLVLVVTVPRGPERPHALTPGTIYIRRENESEIASRDEIVAMVRE
;
A
#
# COMPACT_ATOMS: atom_id res chain seq x y z
N MET A 1 6.00 -30.54 50.79
CA MET A 1 5.13 -30.12 49.68
C MET A 1 4.15 -29.09 50.22
N VAL A 2 4.62 -27.85 50.30
CA VAL A 2 4.28 -26.69 49.43
C VAL A 2 3.03 -25.97 49.95
N ASN A 3 3.23 -25.26 51.06
CA ASN A 3 2.39 -24.16 51.50
C ASN A 3 3.20 -22.88 51.26
N LEU A 4 2.80 -22.03 50.31
CA LEU A 4 3.07 -20.60 50.43
C LEU A 4 1.98 -19.82 49.69
N TRP A 5 0.85 -19.71 50.39
CA TRP A 5 -0.12 -18.64 50.20
C TRP A 5 0.46 -17.35 50.78
N ARG A 6 0.17 -16.23 50.09
CA ARG A 6 0.14 -14.84 50.61
C ARG A 6 1.48 -14.13 50.85
N ALA A 7 1.83 -13.26 49.91
CA ALA A 7 2.46 -11.98 50.21
C ALA A 7 2.05 -10.95 49.17
N CYS A 8 0.84 -10.39 49.36
CA CYS A 8 0.33 -9.25 48.61
C CYS A 8 0.16 -8.09 49.59
N ALA A 9 0.72 -6.94 49.20
CA ALA A 9 0.44 -5.58 49.68
C ALA A 9 1.13 -5.01 50.94
N LYS A 10 1.85 -3.90 50.66
CA LYS A 10 2.01 -2.63 51.43
C LYS A 10 3.11 -2.53 52.49
N ILE A 11 4.02 -1.57 52.24
CA ILE A 11 4.51 -0.43 53.06
C ILE A 11 5.59 0.23 52.16
N GLN A 12 5.43 1.37 51.47
CA GLN A 12 5.09 2.75 51.82
C GLN A 12 6.15 3.51 52.66
N ARG A 13 6.78 4.49 51.98
CA ARG A 13 7.32 5.80 52.42
C ARG A 13 8.84 5.99 52.62
N CYS A 14 9.25 7.21 52.21
CA CYS A 14 10.45 8.00 52.51
C CYS A 14 11.61 7.92 51.50
N HIS A 15 12.29 8.98 51.09
CA HIS A 15 12.01 10.43 51.03
C HIS A 15 13.10 11.02 50.10
N THR A 16 12.69 11.89 49.18
CA THR A 16 13.33 13.14 48.68
C THR A 16 14.81 13.49 48.97
N ALA A 17 15.42 14.10 47.93
CA ALA A 17 16.63 14.98 47.87
C ALA A 17 18.00 14.26 47.78
N ILE A 18 18.89 14.60 46.84
CA ILE A 18 19.72 15.81 46.86
C ILE A 18 20.23 16.18 45.44
N ARG A 19 20.26 17.50 45.18
CA ARG A 19 20.84 18.18 44.01
C ARG A 19 22.38 18.28 44.11
N ARG A 20 23.03 18.50 42.93
CA ARG A 20 24.26 19.28 42.64
C ARG A 20 25.57 18.53 42.26
N PRO A 21 26.48 19.21 41.50
CA PRO A 21 27.08 18.69 40.27
C PRO A 21 28.58 18.36 40.39
N TRP A 22 29.14 17.72 39.36
CA TRP A 22 30.59 17.61 39.19
C TRP A 22 31.06 18.36 37.94
N ARG A 23 31.92 19.36 38.15
CA ARG A 23 32.76 20.03 37.15
C ARG A 23 34.18 19.49 37.31
N GLY A 24 34.86 19.24 36.18
CA GLY A 24 36.27 19.67 36.04
C GLY A 24 37.27 18.64 35.51
N ARG A 25 37.75 18.92 34.28
CA ARG A 25 39.10 18.70 33.70
C ARG A 25 39.51 17.22 33.50
N GLU A 26 40.12 16.81 32.39
CA GLU A 26 41.27 17.39 31.67
C GLU A 26 41.22 17.14 30.14
N ARG A 27 41.91 18.02 29.39
CA ARG A 27 42.28 17.85 27.97
C ARG A 27 43.64 17.14 27.89
N PRO A 28 43.96 16.52 26.74
CA PRO A 28 45.26 16.80 26.14
C PRO A 28 45.16 17.36 24.72
N VAL A 29 46.27 17.97 24.34
CA VAL A 29 46.50 18.89 23.23
C VAL A 29 47.02 18.14 22.00
N LEU A 30 46.74 18.74 20.84
CA LEU A 30 47.23 18.47 19.48
C LEU A 30 48.66 17.90 19.36
N GLN A 31 48.83 17.02 18.38
CA GLN A 31 50.05 17.00 17.56
C GLN A 31 49.69 17.17 16.07
N ILE A 32 50.04 18.34 15.55
CA ILE A 32 50.11 18.68 14.14
C ILE A 32 51.42 18.12 13.60
N VAL A 33 51.36 17.33 12.52
CA VAL A 33 52.52 17.09 11.67
C VAL A 33 52.22 17.71 10.30
N ARG A 34 52.97 18.77 9.99
CA ARG A 34 53.13 19.33 8.65
C ARG A 34 54.30 18.60 7.97
N SER A 35 54.09 18.14 6.75
CA SER A 35 55.15 17.97 5.74
C SER A 35 54.49 18.20 4.37
N ALA A 36 54.72 19.37 3.78
CA ALA A 36 55.79 19.67 2.82
C ALA A 36 55.35 19.38 1.37
N SER A 37 55.06 20.50 0.70
CA SER A 37 54.90 20.71 -0.73
C SER A 37 56.08 20.20 -1.56
N ILE A 38 55.79 19.56 -2.69
CA ILE A 38 56.66 19.59 -3.87
C ILE A 38 55.82 20.00 -5.09
N SER A 39 56.32 21.04 -5.74
CA SER A 39 55.80 21.70 -6.94
C SER A 39 56.41 21.12 -8.21
N ALA A 40 55.56 21.03 -9.25
CA ALA A 40 55.79 21.40 -10.66
C ALA A 40 56.92 20.76 -11.49
N GLN A 41 56.51 20.15 -12.61
CA GLN A 41 57.12 20.17 -13.96
C GLN A 41 56.00 19.71 -14.92
N ARG A 42 55.34 20.54 -15.75
CA ARG A 42 55.75 21.31 -16.93
C ARG A 42 56.48 20.48 -18.00
N ALA A 43 55.71 19.91 -18.93
CA ALA A 43 56.19 19.64 -20.29
C ALA A 43 55.12 20.08 -21.30
N ARG A 44 55.61 20.81 -22.31
CA ARG A 44 54.88 21.57 -23.32
C ARG A 44 55.28 20.98 -24.68
N ARG A 45 54.37 21.08 -25.65
CA ARG A 45 54.55 21.09 -27.14
C ARG A 45 54.53 19.75 -27.88
N GLY A 46 53.75 19.78 -28.98
CA GLY A 46 53.85 18.86 -30.10
C GLY A 46 52.63 18.92 -31.02
N ARG A 47 52.48 20.00 -31.80
CA ARG A 47 51.57 20.08 -32.97
C ARG A 47 52.16 19.26 -34.11
N SER A 48 51.33 18.55 -34.88
CA SER A 48 51.38 18.55 -36.36
C SER A 48 50.33 17.60 -36.94
N ALA A 49 49.40 18.15 -37.73
CA ALA A 49 48.69 17.44 -38.79
C ALA A 49 49.65 17.15 -39.97
N PRO A 50 49.24 16.29 -40.90
CA PRO A 50 49.16 16.79 -42.27
C PRO A 50 47.87 16.40 -43.00
N SER A 51 47.48 17.32 -43.87
CA SER A 51 46.54 17.18 -44.97
C SER A 51 47.29 16.66 -46.20
N THR A 52 46.66 15.79 -46.98
CA THR A 52 46.93 15.67 -48.42
C THR A 52 45.62 15.51 -49.17
N LEU A 53 45.41 16.48 -50.06
CA LEU A 53 44.41 16.55 -51.12
C LEU A 53 44.72 15.52 -52.22
N LEU A 54 43.69 15.06 -52.92
CA LEU A 54 43.73 14.90 -54.37
C LEU A 54 42.30 15.03 -54.91
N GLU A 55 42.16 16.05 -55.74
CA GLU A 55 41.00 16.40 -56.57
C GLU A 55 40.90 15.39 -57.74
N ASP A 56 39.69 15.15 -58.23
CA ASP A 56 39.48 15.30 -59.66
C ASP A 56 38.01 15.60 -59.97
N ALA A 57 37.83 16.69 -60.71
CA ALA A 57 36.56 17.22 -61.17
C ALA A 57 36.40 16.91 -62.66
N THR A 58 35.23 16.45 -63.07
CA THR A 58 34.78 16.61 -64.46
C THR A 58 33.27 16.76 -64.47
N SER A 59 32.79 17.90 -64.98
CA SER A 59 31.37 18.21 -65.23
C SER A 59 31.13 18.26 -66.77
N PRO A 60 29.90 18.45 -67.29
CA PRO A 60 29.13 17.38 -67.96
C PRO A 60 28.63 17.80 -69.36
N GLN A 61 27.83 16.94 -70.04
CA GLN A 61 26.66 17.22 -70.92
C GLN A 61 26.43 16.05 -71.92
N PRO A 62 25.26 15.88 -72.57
CA PRO A 62 23.90 15.74 -72.02
C PRO A 62 23.19 14.48 -72.58
N ALA A 63 22.18 13.93 -71.90
CA ALA A 63 21.29 12.92 -72.48
C ALA A 63 19.81 13.21 -72.14
N THR A 64 19.00 13.10 -73.18
CA THR A 64 17.56 13.35 -73.34
C THR A 64 16.64 12.56 -72.40
N PRO A 65 15.37 12.98 -72.23
CA PRO A 65 14.54 12.66 -71.07
C PRO A 65 13.80 11.32 -71.20
N THR A 66 13.87 10.50 -70.15
CA THR A 66 13.01 9.31 -69.95
C THR A 66 11.88 9.61 -68.97
N ALA A 67 10.70 9.06 -69.29
CA ALA A 67 9.39 9.23 -68.65
C ALA A 67 9.35 9.12 -67.11
N PRO A 68 8.35 9.75 -66.43
CA PRO A 68 8.29 9.78 -64.98
C PRO A 68 7.98 8.40 -64.37
N PRO A 69 8.56 8.06 -63.21
CA PRO A 69 8.29 6.79 -62.54
C PRO A 69 6.89 6.82 -61.91
N ARG A 70 6.19 5.69 -62.02
CA ARG A 70 4.89 5.46 -61.36
C ARG A 70 5.04 5.54 -59.84
N PRO A 71 4.05 6.06 -59.10
CA PRO A 71 4.14 6.20 -57.66
C PRO A 71 4.27 4.83 -56.99
N HIS A 72 5.36 4.63 -56.25
CA HIS A 72 5.54 3.49 -55.38
C HIS A 72 4.38 3.44 -54.36
N ARG A 73 3.61 2.35 -54.39
CA ARG A 73 2.68 2.01 -53.31
C ARG A 73 3.45 2.03 -51.99
N ARG A 74 3.13 2.98 -51.11
CA ARG A 74 3.59 2.98 -49.73
C ARG A 74 3.20 1.64 -49.12
N ARG A 75 4.20 0.87 -48.67
CA ARG A 75 3.96 -0.22 -47.71
C ARG A 75 3.25 0.39 -46.50
N PRO A 76 2.20 -0.22 -45.95
CA PRO A 76 1.65 0.23 -44.69
C PRO A 76 2.79 0.22 -43.66
N SER A 77 3.01 1.38 -43.04
CA SER A 77 3.85 1.47 -41.85
C SER A 77 3.34 0.42 -40.88
N ALA A 78 4.20 -0.51 -40.45
CA ALA A 78 3.87 -1.35 -39.32
C ALA A 78 3.50 -0.41 -38.18
N ALA A 79 2.24 -0.46 -37.75
CA ALA A 79 1.81 0.25 -36.56
C ALA A 79 2.72 -0.24 -35.43
N LEU A 80 3.29 0.70 -34.68
CA LEU A 80 3.91 0.38 -33.39
C LEU A 80 2.86 -0.41 -32.59
N PRO A 81 3.23 -1.50 -31.89
CA PRO A 81 2.29 -2.21 -31.06
C PRO A 81 1.61 -1.20 -30.13
N GLU A 82 0.28 -1.24 -30.07
CA GLU A 82 -0.50 -0.47 -29.11
C GLU A 82 0.15 -0.65 -27.73
N PRO A 83 0.33 0.44 -26.94
CA PRO A 83 0.93 0.32 -25.63
C PRO A 83 0.16 -0.72 -24.82
N PRO A 84 0.84 -1.62 -24.09
CA PRO A 84 0.19 -2.65 -23.30
C PRO A 84 -0.87 -2.01 -22.41
N GLU A 85 -2.07 -2.59 -22.44
CA GLU A 85 -3.22 -2.10 -21.67
C GLU A 85 -2.86 -2.12 -20.19
N ARG A 86 -2.83 -0.94 -19.57
CA ARG A 86 -2.46 -0.80 -18.16
C ARG A 86 -3.60 -1.29 -17.27
N SER A 87 -3.25 -1.96 -16.17
CA SER A 87 -4.20 -2.41 -15.16
C SER A 87 -3.74 -2.05 -13.75
N TRP A 88 -4.70 -1.96 -12.83
CA TRP A 88 -4.39 -1.76 -11.42
C TRP A 88 -3.88 -3.07 -10.82
N ARG A 89 -2.70 -3.00 -10.21
CA ARG A 89 -2.03 -4.13 -9.55
C ARG A 89 -1.92 -3.88 -8.06
N ARG A 90 -2.18 -4.91 -7.25
CA ARG A 90 -2.02 -4.88 -5.79
C ARG A 90 -0.58 -5.25 -5.44
N VAL A 91 0.14 -4.33 -4.82
CA VAL A 91 1.59 -4.42 -4.61
C VAL A 91 1.90 -4.27 -3.12
N ASP A 92 2.66 -5.21 -2.56
CA ASP A 92 3.21 -5.11 -1.20
C ASP A 92 4.73 -5.31 -1.22
N LEU A 93 5.47 -4.22 -1.02
CA LEU A 93 6.93 -4.18 -1.21
C LEU A 93 7.72 -4.31 0.10
N HIS A 94 7.05 -4.56 1.22
CA HIS A 94 7.69 -4.62 2.53
C HIS A 94 7.13 -5.78 3.35
N ILE A 95 7.70 -6.98 3.14
CA ILE A 95 7.32 -8.21 3.83
C ILE A 95 8.57 -8.89 4.36
N HIS A 96 8.57 -9.20 5.66
CA HIS A 96 9.62 -10.01 6.28
C HIS A 96 9.26 -11.49 6.21
N THR A 97 10.28 -12.32 6.31
CA THR A 97 10.16 -13.77 6.40
C THR A 97 10.73 -14.24 7.75
N PRO A 98 10.58 -15.53 8.10
CA PRO A 98 11.22 -16.13 9.28
C PRO A 98 12.75 -15.99 9.34
N ALA A 99 13.40 -15.58 8.25
CA ALA A 99 14.83 -15.27 8.26
C ALA A 99 15.16 -13.93 8.94
N SER A 100 14.16 -13.10 9.23
CA SER A 100 14.26 -11.95 10.13
C SER A 100 14.07 -12.40 11.59
N THR A 101 14.87 -11.87 12.50
CA THR A 101 14.97 -12.33 13.91
C THR A 101 13.70 -12.04 14.71
N ASP A 102 12.96 -11.03 14.31
CA ASP A 102 11.72 -10.52 14.91
C ASP A 102 10.46 -11.03 14.22
N TYR A 103 10.59 -11.95 13.25
CA TYR A 103 9.43 -12.64 12.70
C TYR A 103 8.79 -13.51 13.78
N GLN A 104 7.51 -13.27 14.05
CA GLN A 104 6.83 -13.76 15.25
C GLN A 104 6.50 -15.26 15.18
N GLN A 105 6.41 -15.82 13.97
CA GLN A 105 5.98 -17.19 13.71
C GLN A 105 7.08 -17.98 13.00
N SER A 106 7.96 -18.62 13.76
CA SER A 106 9.13 -19.34 13.21
C SER A 106 8.80 -20.59 12.40
N THR A 107 7.56 -21.09 12.47
CA THR A 107 7.11 -22.29 11.74
C THR A 107 6.53 -21.99 10.36
N VAL A 108 6.30 -20.71 10.05
CA VAL A 108 5.78 -20.29 8.75
C VAL A 108 6.86 -20.55 7.70
N SER A 109 6.49 -21.12 6.57
CA SER A 109 7.37 -21.32 5.42
C SER A 109 7.20 -20.18 4.40
N PRO A 110 8.19 -19.96 3.52
CA PRO A 110 8.02 -19.02 2.41
C PRO A 110 6.82 -19.34 1.51
N LEU A 111 6.43 -20.61 1.41
CA LEU A 111 5.24 -21.04 0.68
C LEU A 111 3.95 -20.52 1.33
N ASP A 112 3.85 -20.56 2.66
CA ASP A 112 2.67 -20.06 3.38
C ASP A 112 2.50 -18.55 3.15
N ILE A 113 3.60 -17.79 3.07
CA ILE A 113 3.60 -16.36 2.73
C ILE A 113 3.07 -16.14 1.31
N LEU A 114 3.48 -16.96 0.34
CA LEU A 114 2.96 -16.89 -1.03
C LEU A 114 1.46 -17.24 -1.11
N GLN A 115 1.02 -18.26 -0.36
CA GLN A 115 -0.40 -18.62 -0.29
C GLN A 115 -1.22 -17.47 0.28
N ARG A 116 -0.73 -16.86 1.37
CA ARG A 116 -1.38 -15.69 1.95
C ARG A 116 -1.41 -14.51 0.99
N ALA A 117 -0.36 -14.31 0.21
CA ALA A 117 -0.35 -13.28 -0.83
C ALA A 117 -1.41 -13.53 -1.93
N ASP A 118 -1.61 -14.77 -2.37
CA ASP A 118 -2.69 -15.16 -3.32
C ASP A 118 -4.07 -14.93 -2.70
N GLU A 119 -4.27 -15.29 -1.42
CA GLU A 119 -5.52 -15.01 -0.68
C GLU A 119 -5.85 -13.51 -0.57
N GLN A 120 -4.81 -12.67 -0.43
CA GLN A 120 -4.94 -11.21 -0.40
C GLN A 120 -5.00 -10.58 -1.80
N GLU A 121 -5.03 -11.40 -2.85
CA GLU A 121 -5.06 -11.01 -4.26
C GLU A 121 -3.87 -10.11 -4.65
N LEU A 122 -2.69 -10.34 -4.07
CA LEU A 122 -1.49 -9.56 -4.40
C LEU A 122 -0.93 -10.00 -5.76
N ASP A 123 -0.70 -9.03 -6.64
CA ASP A 123 -0.03 -9.26 -7.94
C ASP A 123 1.50 -9.23 -7.80
N VAL A 124 2.01 -8.43 -6.86
CA VAL A 124 3.44 -8.21 -6.66
C VAL A 124 3.76 -8.18 -5.17
N ILE A 125 4.77 -8.94 -4.78
CA ILE A 125 5.33 -8.92 -3.44
C ILE A 125 6.86 -8.77 -3.47
N ALA A 126 7.45 -8.26 -2.40
CA ALA A 126 8.90 -8.31 -2.20
C ALA A 126 9.24 -8.89 -0.83
N PHE A 127 10.20 -9.82 -0.78
CA PHE A 127 10.80 -10.24 0.47
C PHE A 127 11.93 -9.28 0.82
N THR A 128 11.82 -8.64 1.98
CA THR A 128 12.71 -7.57 2.41
C THR A 128 13.14 -7.79 3.86
N ASP A 129 13.77 -8.94 4.13
CA ASP A 129 14.27 -9.26 5.46
C ASP A 129 15.24 -8.19 6.00
N HIS A 130 15.29 -8.04 7.33
CA HIS A 130 16.22 -7.11 7.95
C HIS A 130 17.67 -7.49 7.64
N ASN A 131 18.37 -6.63 6.91
CA ASN A 131 19.79 -6.76 6.60
C ASN A 131 20.15 -8.15 6.03
N SER A 132 19.24 -8.79 5.30
CA SER A 132 19.37 -10.17 4.85
C SER A 132 18.53 -10.41 3.60
N VAL A 133 18.92 -11.41 2.83
CA VAL A 133 18.15 -11.92 1.66
C VAL A 133 17.86 -13.42 1.81
N ARG A 134 18.00 -13.95 3.03
CA ARG A 134 17.92 -15.38 3.32
C ARG A 134 16.55 -15.96 3.03
N GLY A 135 15.44 -15.28 3.36
CA GLY A 135 14.10 -15.79 3.06
C GLY A 135 13.87 -16.02 1.56
N TYR A 136 14.34 -15.09 0.73
CA TYR A 136 14.33 -15.26 -0.72
C TYR A 136 15.24 -16.41 -1.18
N ALA A 137 16.45 -16.51 -0.62
CA ALA A 137 17.39 -17.58 -0.96
C ALA A 137 16.90 -18.98 -0.55
N GLU A 138 16.22 -19.10 0.60
CA GLU A 138 15.63 -20.34 1.10
C GLU A 138 14.48 -20.81 0.20
N LEU A 139 13.59 -19.89 -0.22
CA LEU A 139 12.51 -20.19 -1.16
C LEU A 139 13.06 -20.77 -2.48
N TRP A 140 14.03 -20.12 -3.09
CA TRP A 140 14.57 -20.59 -4.38
C TRP A 140 15.38 -21.87 -4.23
N ARG A 141 16.13 -22.05 -3.14
CA ARG A 141 16.81 -23.32 -2.86
C ARG A 141 15.81 -24.47 -2.75
N GLU A 142 14.70 -24.26 -2.04
CA GLU A 142 13.66 -25.28 -1.91
C GLU A 142 13.05 -25.65 -3.27
N ILE A 143 12.76 -24.66 -4.12
CA ILE A 143 12.26 -24.90 -5.48
C ILE A 143 13.31 -25.66 -6.31
N GLU A 144 14.58 -25.24 -6.30
CA GLU A 144 15.67 -25.89 -7.03
C GLU A 144 15.86 -27.36 -6.59
N ASP A 145 15.77 -27.64 -5.28
CA ASP A 145 15.88 -28.99 -4.73
C ASP A 145 14.69 -29.86 -5.21
N LEU A 146 13.47 -29.33 -5.20
CA LEU A 146 12.28 -30.02 -5.70
C LEU A 146 12.34 -30.28 -7.22
N GLU A 147 12.79 -29.30 -8.01
CA GLU A 147 12.97 -29.45 -9.45
C GLU A 147 14.06 -30.48 -9.79
N LEU A 148 15.12 -30.54 -8.99
CA LEU A 148 16.15 -31.58 -9.12
C LEU A 148 15.56 -32.98 -8.85
N LEU A 149 14.74 -33.14 -7.80
CA LEU A 149 14.06 -34.41 -7.51
C LEU A 149 13.10 -34.82 -8.63
N GLU A 150 12.37 -33.87 -9.22
CA GLU A 150 11.52 -34.09 -10.39
C GLU A 150 12.35 -34.60 -11.58
N PHE A 151 13.45 -33.91 -11.90
CA PHE A 151 14.35 -34.27 -12.99
C PHE A 151 14.98 -35.66 -12.81
N LEU A 152 15.31 -36.03 -11.57
CA LEU A 152 15.84 -37.35 -11.24
C LEU A 152 14.77 -38.44 -11.16
N HIS A 153 13.49 -38.11 -11.38
CA HIS A 153 12.34 -39.01 -11.20
C HIS A 153 12.27 -39.63 -9.79
N ARG A 154 12.64 -38.85 -8.78
CA ARG A 154 12.65 -39.23 -7.36
C ARG A 154 11.72 -38.38 -6.48
N LEU A 155 10.88 -37.58 -7.12
CA LEU A 155 9.93 -36.70 -6.44
C LEU A 155 8.79 -37.52 -5.83
N GLU A 156 8.59 -37.38 -4.52
CA GLU A 156 7.49 -38.00 -3.81
C GLU A 156 6.16 -37.25 -4.07
N PRO A 157 4.98 -37.86 -3.87
CA PRO A 157 3.70 -37.22 -4.17
C PRO A 157 3.48 -35.88 -3.44
N VAL A 158 3.86 -35.80 -2.16
CA VAL A 158 3.73 -34.56 -1.35
C VAL A 158 4.67 -33.46 -1.87
N GLU A 159 5.87 -33.84 -2.30
CA GLU A 159 6.86 -32.92 -2.90
C GLU A 159 6.37 -32.41 -4.27
N ALA A 160 5.70 -33.28 -5.04
CA ALA A 160 5.10 -32.92 -6.32
C ALA A 160 3.96 -31.92 -6.17
N GLU A 161 3.06 -32.12 -5.19
CA GLU A 161 2.01 -31.14 -4.85
C GLU A 161 2.61 -29.80 -4.43
N ARG A 162 3.66 -29.83 -3.61
CA ARG A 162 4.36 -28.63 -3.14
C ARG A 162 5.03 -27.85 -4.27
N LEU A 163 5.73 -28.53 -5.18
CA LEU A 163 6.34 -27.91 -6.37
C LEU A 163 5.29 -27.34 -7.32
N ALA A 164 4.18 -28.06 -7.53
CA ALA A 164 3.08 -27.58 -8.34
C ALA A 164 2.46 -26.30 -7.76
N GLU A 165 2.36 -26.22 -6.43
CA GLU A 165 1.85 -25.03 -5.75
C GLU A 165 2.80 -23.83 -5.89
N PHE A 166 4.11 -24.02 -5.72
CA PHE A 166 5.10 -22.96 -6.02
C PHE A 166 4.97 -22.44 -7.46
N ARG A 167 4.89 -23.33 -8.44
CA ARG A 167 4.73 -22.97 -9.86
C ARG A 167 3.43 -22.22 -10.10
N ARG A 168 2.32 -22.65 -9.49
CA ARG A 168 1.01 -21.99 -9.59
C ARG A 168 1.07 -20.58 -9.03
N LEU A 169 1.61 -20.41 -7.81
CA LEU A 169 1.68 -19.11 -7.13
C LEU A 169 2.61 -18.14 -7.85
N LEU A 170 3.82 -18.57 -8.21
CA LEU A 170 4.81 -17.73 -8.93
C LEU A 170 4.40 -17.41 -10.38
N SER A 171 3.45 -18.16 -10.96
CA SER A 171 2.86 -17.78 -12.26
C SER A 171 1.88 -16.61 -12.17
N LYS A 172 1.32 -16.35 -10.99
CA LYS A 172 0.36 -15.28 -10.72
C LYS A 172 1.01 -14.08 -10.04
N ILE A 173 1.92 -14.33 -9.10
CA ILE A 173 2.51 -13.34 -8.21
C ILE A 173 3.95 -13.09 -8.62
N LEU A 174 4.28 -11.82 -8.88
CA LEU A 174 5.66 -11.41 -9.05
C LEU A 174 6.34 -11.31 -7.67
N LEU A 175 7.31 -12.19 -7.40
CA LEU A 175 8.16 -12.12 -6.22
C LEU A 175 9.48 -11.39 -6.54
N LEU A 176 9.69 -10.24 -5.90
CA LEU A 176 10.92 -9.44 -6.04
C LEU A 176 11.90 -9.72 -4.89
N PRO A 177 13.20 -9.89 -5.18
CA PRO A 177 14.22 -9.94 -4.15
C PRO A 177 14.51 -8.55 -3.58
N GLY A 178 14.70 -8.47 -2.26
CA GLY A 178 15.10 -7.24 -1.60
C GLY A 178 15.58 -7.47 -0.17
N PHE A 179 15.90 -6.37 0.51
CA PHE A 179 16.21 -6.36 1.93
C PHE A 179 15.84 -5.01 2.53
N GLU A 180 15.56 -4.99 3.83
CA GLU A 180 15.44 -3.75 4.59
C GLU A 180 16.76 -3.48 5.31
N LEU A 181 17.48 -2.45 4.85
CA LEU A 181 18.74 -2.02 5.45
C LEU A 181 18.47 -1.13 6.66
N THR A 182 19.11 -1.47 7.78
CA THR A 182 19.21 -0.56 8.92
C THR A 182 20.48 0.29 8.80
N ALA A 183 20.32 1.53 8.34
CA ALA A 183 21.39 2.52 8.20
C ALA A 183 21.77 3.19 9.53
N THR A 184 22.78 4.07 9.50
CA THR A 184 23.20 4.84 10.69
C THR A 184 22.01 5.50 11.38
N PHE A 185 22.04 5.52 12.72
CA PHE A 185 20.94 5.97 13.60
C PHE A 185 19.71 5.07 13.62
N GLY A 186 19.78 3.88 13.02
CA GLY A 186 18.68 2.93 13.02
C GLY A 186 17.58 3.28 12.02
N PHE A 187 17.91 4.01 10.95
CA PHE A 187 16.94 4.34 9.91
C PHE A 187 16.80 3.20 8.93
N HIS A 188 15.56 2.91 8.53
CA HIS A 188 15.29 1.81 7.63
C HIS A 188 15.14 2.27 6.18
N VAL A 189 15.75 1.50 5.27
CA VAL A 189 15.76 1.74 3.83
C VAL A 189 15.51 0.42 3.13
N LEU A 190 14.45 0.36 2.32
CA LEU A 190 14.19 -0.80 1.47
C LEU A 190 15.02 -0.70 0.19
N ALA A 191 15.67 -1.82 -0.14
CA ALA A 191 16.33 -2.03 -1.41
C ALA A 191 15.68 -3.21 -2.13
N ILE A 192 15.03 -2.95 -3.25
CA ILE A 192 14.34 -3.97 -4.05
C ILE A 192 15.05 -4.09 -5.39
N PHE A 193 15.27 -5.31 -5.86
CA PHE A 193 16.08 -5.60 -7.02
C PHE A 193 15.27 -6.31 -8.12
N PRO A 194 15.77 -6.32 -9.37
CA PRO A 194 15.22 -7.15 -10.42
C PRO A 194 15.18 -8.64 -10.03
N GLU A 195 14.22 -9.37 -10.59
CA GLU A 195 13.91 -10.78 -10.34
C GLU A 195 15.12 -11.71 -10.52
N ARG A 196 16.07 -11.32 -11.38
CA ARG A 196 17.26 -12.12 -11.73
C ARG A 196 18.51 -11.72 -10.96
N THR A 197 18.37 -10.87 -9.95
CA THR A 197 19.52 -10.39 -9.17
C THR A 197 20.03 -11.51 -8.28
N SER A 198 21.32 -11.86 -8.42
CA SER A 198 21.89 -12.95 -7.64
C SER A 198 21.92 -12.63 -6.15
N VAL A 199 21.58 -13.61 -5.31
CA VAL A 199 21.70 -13.54 -3.84
C VAL A 199 23.08 -13.05 -3.42
N ARG A 200 24.15 -13.57 -4.04
CA ARG A 200 25.54 -13.19 -3.74
C ARG A 200 25.83 -11.70 -3.94
N LEU A 201 25.24 -11.08 -4.97
CA LEU A 201 25.40 -9.64 -5.20
C LEU A 201 24.75 -8.84 -4.07
N MET A 202 23.55 -9.23 -3.65
CA MET A 202 22.84 -8.55 -2.56
C MET A 202 23.56 -8.72 -1.22
N GLU A 203 24.07 -9.91 -0.91
CA GLU A 203 24.92 -10.16 0.27
C GLU A 203 26.20 -9.32 0.22
N HIS A 204 26.84 -9.22 -0.95
CA HIS A 204 28.01 -8.37 -1.13
C HIS A 204 27.70 -6.89 -0.88
N LEU A 205 26.53 -6.40 -1.33
CA LEU A 205 26.08 -5.04 -1.07
C LEU A 205 25.86 -4.79 0.43
N LEU A 206 25.27 -5.73 1.16
CA LEU A 206 25.12 -5.64 2.61
C LEU A 206 26.47 -5.49 3.32
N LEU A 207 27.47 -6.29 2.91
CA LEU A 207 28.84 -6.18 3.43
C LEU A 207 29.48 -4.82 3.08
N LEU A 208 29.30 -4.34 1.85
CA LEU A 208 29.79 -3.03 1.40
C LEU A 208 29.17 -1.88 2.20
N LEU A 209 27.90 -2.03 2.60
CA LEU A 209 27.17 -1.08 3.44
C LEU A 209 27.54 -1.16 4.92
N GLY A 210 28.48 -2.04 5.28
CA GLY A 210 29.01 -2.17 6.64
C GLY A 210 28.15 -3.04 7.56
N VAL A 211 27.25 -3.86 7.00
CA VAL A 211 26.51 -4.87 7.77
C VAL A 211 27.40 -6.09 7.94
N PRO A 212 27.80 -6.45 9.18
CA PRO A 212 28.56 -7.67 9.40
C PRO A 212 27.67 -8.91 9.23
N GLU A 213 28.23 -9.98 8.67
CA GLU A 213 27.51 -11.23 8.38
C GLU A 213 26.77 -11.81 9.60
N GLN A 214 27.32 -11.64 10.81
CA GLN A 214 26.71 -12.12 12.05
C GLN A 214 25.41 -11.37 12.44
N ARG A 215 25.11 -10.26 11.77
CA ARG A 215 23.90 -9.45 12.01
C ARG A 215 22.88 -9.56 10.87
N PHE A 216 23.10 -10.46 9.89
CA PHE A 216 22.07 -10.74 8.89
C PHE A 216 20.81 -11.28 9.56
N GLY A 217 19.67 -10.65 9.28
CA GLY A 217 18.37 -10.94 9.88
C GLY A 217 18.04 -10.08 11.10
N SER A 218 18.94 -9.21 11.56
CA SER A 218 18.70 -8.35 12.73
C SER A 218 18.44 -6.90 12.29
N GLY A 219 17.32 -6.32 12.74
CA GLY A 219 17.04 -4.88 12.57
C GLY A 219 17.90 -3.96 13.45
N GLU A 220 18.72 -4.54 14.33
CA GLU A 220 19.72 -3.80 15.09
C GLU A 220 21.10 -4.09 14.50
N VAL A 221 21.81 -3.08 14.04
CA VAL A 221 23.17 -3.20 13.53
C VAL A 221 24.02 -2.08 14.14
N GLY A 222 25.33 -2.29 14.19
CA GLY A 222 26.28 -1.31 14.71
C GLY A 222 26.40 -0.07 13.82
N ALA A 223 27.61 0.50 13.71
CA ALA A 223 27.85 1.63 12.82
C ALA A 223 27.85 1.19 11.35
N THR A 224 26.67 1.15 10.72
CA THR A 224 26.49 0.95 9.28
C THR A 224 26.67 2.27 8.52
N THR A 225 26.64 2.19 7.18
CA THR A 225 26.75 3.33 6.27
C THR A 225 25.64 4.37 6.47
N ASP A 226 25.94 5.64 6.19
CA ASP A 226 24.94 6.70 6.25
C ASP A 226 23.85 6.54 5.17
N VAL A 227 22.68 7.12 5.43
CA VAL A 227 21.50 6.97 4.58
C VAL A 227 21.74 7.44 3.13
N LEU A 228 22.41 8.58 2.92
CA LEU A 228 22.64 9.13 1.58
C LEU A 228 23.62 8.25 0.79
N ARG A 229 24.70 7.82 1.44
CA ARG A 229 25.66 6.91 0.79
C ARG A 229 25.03 5.54 0.50
N ALA A 230 24.14 5.06 1.37
CA ALA A 230 23.37 3.85 1.10
C ALA A 230 22.52 4.02 -0.17
N TYR A 231 21.82 5.14 -0.32
CA TYR A 231 21.03 5.40 -1.53
C TYR A 231 21.88 5.41 -2.80
N GLU A 232 23.03 6.10 -2.78
CA GLU A 232 23.95 6.14 -3.92
C GLU A 232 24.42 4.74 -4.33
N ILE A 233 24.86 3.93 -3.36
CA ILE A 233 25.37 2.58 -3.62
C ILE A 233 24.25 1.70 -4.18
N LEU A 234 23.07 1.71 -3.55
CA LEU A 234 21.95 0.85 -3.92
C LEU A 234 21.38 1.23 -5.29
N ALA A 235 21.09 2.51 -5.52
CA ALA A 235 20.60 2.98 -6.81
C ALA A 235 21.62 2.76 -7.93
N GLY A 236 22.92 2.94 -7.63
CA GLY A 236 24.01 2.66 -8.56
C GLY A 236 24.10 1.19 -9.01
N HIS A 237 23.60 0.26 -8.19
CA HIS A 237 23.49 -1.16 -8.52
C HIS A 237 22.11 -1.55 -9.06
N GLY A 238 21.30 -0.57 -9.46
CA GLY A 238 20.01 -0.80 -10.11
C GLY A 238 18.85 -1.05 -9.16
N ALA A 239 19.05 -0.98 -7.84
CA ALA A 239 17.98 -1.16 -6.86
C ALA A 239 16.92 -0.05 -6.96
N LEU A 240 15.69 -0.41 -6.64
CA LEU A 240 14.63 0.52 -6.26
C LEU A 240 14.80 0.81 -4.77
N VAL A 241 15.08 2.08 -4.46
CA VAL A 241 15.37 2.55 -3.10
C VAL A 241 14.15 3.27 -2.54
N ILE A 242 13.62 2.78 -1.43
CA ILE A 242 12.42 3.32 -0.78
C ILE A 242 12.76 3.62 0.68
N GLY A 243 12.34 4.78 1.17
CA GLY A 243 12.40 5.07 2.60
C GLY A 243 11.32 4.25 3.30
N ALA A 244 11.69 3.34 4.19
CA ALA A 244 10.73 2.51 4.91
C ALA A 244 9.99 3.33 5.95
N HIS A 245 8.68 3.06 6.13
CA HIS A 245 7.78 3.64 7.14
C HIS A 245 8.21 5.02 7.65
N VAL A 246 8.34 5.98 6.73
CA VAL A 246 9.09 7.24 6.86
C VAL A 246 8.64 8.10 8.05
N ASN A 247 7.37 7.97 8.44
CA ASN A 247 6.72 8.65 9.54
C ASN A 247 6.68 7.84 10.85
N SER A 248 7.50 6.80 10.97
CA SER A 248 7.68 5.98 12.17
C SER A 248 8.92 6.39 12.98
N ALA A 249 9.24 5.64 14.04
CA ALA A 249 10.44 5.83 14.84
C ALA A 249 11.74 5.53 14.09
N HIS A 250 11.73 4.52 13.20
CA HIS A 250 12.85 4.13 12.34
C HIS A 250 12.80 4.77 10.95
N GLY A 251 11.81 5.63 10.72
CA GLY A 251 11.62 6.34 9.47
C GLY A 251 12.57 7.53 9.27
N ILE A 252 13.02 7.71 8.04
CA ILE A 252 13.97 8.77 7.65
C ILE A 252 13.42 10.20 7.80
N ALA A 253 12.11 10.40 8.02
CA ALA A 253 11.55 11.72 8.31
C ALA A 253 11.68 12.13 9.79
N MET A 254 12.35 11.31 10.60
CA MET A 254 12.84 11.63 11.94
C MET A 254 11.72 12.06 12.89
N GLN A 255 10.57 11.37 12.85
CA GLN A 255 9.41 11.76 13.65
C GLN A 255 9.72 11.65 15.16
N GLY A 256 9.56 12.76 15.89
CA GLY A 256 9.87 12.82 17.33
C GLY A 256 11.33 13.12 17.68
N ILE A 257 12.23 13.19 16.70
CA ILE A 257 13.63 13.55 16.90
C ILE A 257 13.82 15.04 16.58
N ARG A 258 14.30 15.83 17.55
CA ARG A 258 14.59 17.28 17.37
C ARG A 258 15.93 17.51 16.65
N PHE A 259 16.19 16.76 15.59
CA PHE A 259 17.43 16.87 14.82
C PHE A 259 17.17 17.50 13.44
N GLY A 260 18.19 18.17 12.91
CA GLY A 260 18.11 19.27 11.94
C GLY A 260 17.19 19.06 10.73
N GLY A 261 16.35 20.07 10.44
CA GLY A 261 15.47 20.07 9.26
C GLY A 261 16.21 19.90 7.93
N GLN A 262 17.48 20.32 7.84
CA GLN A 262 18.32 20.08 6.67
C GLN A 262 18.62 18.60 6.44
N THR A 263 18.84 17.82 7.50
CA THR A 263 19.06 16.37 7.41
C THR A 263 17.80 15.67 6.91
N LYS A 264 16.64 16.02 7.46
CA LYS A 264 15.35 15.51 6.99
C LYS A 264 15.11 15.82 5.51
N ILE A 265 15.39 17.05 5.08
CA ILE A 265 15.29 17.44 3.67
C ILE A 265 16.24 16.58 2.82
N ALA A 266 17.50 16.47 3.21
CA ALA A 266 18.50 15.67 2.49
C ALA A 266 18.05 14.21 2.34
N TYR A 267 17.61 13.56 3.42
CA TYR A 267 17.18 12.16 3.38
C TYR A 267 15.90 11.95 2.57
N THR A 268 14.95 12.88 2.58
CA THR A 268 13.65 12.68 1.93
C THR A 268 13.56 13.24 0.50
N GLN A 269 14.56 14.00 0.05
CA GLN A 269 14.58 14.65 -1.26
C GLN A 269 15.79 14.24 -2.12
N ASP A 270 16.58 13.28 -1.67
CA ASP A 270 17.74 12.77 -2.43
C ASP A 270 17.32 12.21 -3.80
N ALA A 271 18.16 12.41 -4.82
CA ALA A 271 17.85 12.00 -6.19
C ALA A 271 17.79 10.47 -6.37
N ASN A 272 18.50 9.71 -5.53
CA ASN A 272 18.53 8.25 -5.57
C ASN A 272 17.36 7.61 -4.81
N LEU A 273 16.59 8.40 -4.05
CA LEU A 273 15.39 7.94 -3.38
C LEU A 273 14.20 7.93 -4.34
N HIS A 274 13.51 6.79 -4.49
CA HIS A 274 12.47 6.61 -5.50
C HIS A 274 11.06 6.83 -4.95
N ALA A 275 10.79 6.34 -3.74
CA ALA A 275 9.49 6.53 -3.08
C ALA A 275 9.64 6.60 -1.55
N LEU A 276 8.56 7.03 -0.90
CA LEU A 276 8.42 7.07 0.55
C LEU A 276 7.32 6.09 0.95
N GLU A 277 7.65 5.09 1.75
CA GLU A 277 6.65 4.27 2.40
C GLU A 277 6.09 5.03 3.61
N VAL A 278 4.77 5.18 3.68
CA VAL A 278 4.10 5.92 4.75
C VAL A 278 3.00 5.07 5.39
N THR A 279 2.88 5.17 6.71
CA THR A 279 1.88 4.38 7.46
C THR A 279 0.48 5.00 7.44
N ASP A 280 0.35 6.26 6.97
CA ASP A 280 -0.87 7.07 7.03
C ASP A 280 -1.49 7.40 5.65
N LEU A 281 -1.13 6.69 4.58
CA LEU A 281 -1.60 7.00 3.21
C LEU A 281 -3.12 6.84 3.07
N ALA A 282 -3.69 5.77 3.63
CA ALA A 282 -5.13 5.50 3.63
C ALA A 282 -5.94 6.58 4.37
N LEU A 283 -5.32 7.34 5.28
CA LEU A 283 -5.94 8.46 5.99
C LEU A 283 -5.94 9.77 5.17
N GLY A 284 -5.77 9.67 3.84
CA GLY A 284 -5.47 10.76 2.90
C GLY A 284 -6.38 12.00 2.95
N ALA A 285 -7.55 11.94 3.59
CA ALA A 285 -8.43 13.09 3.84
C ALA A 285 -7.99 13.99 5.02
N GLN A 286 -7.08 13.53 5.89
CA GLN A 286 -6.65 14.32 7.04
C GLN A 286 -5.61 15.38 6.64
N ARG A 287 -5.79 16.62 7.12
CA ARG A 287 -4.90 17.78 6.88
C ARG A 287 -3.40 17.55 7.21
N ARG A 288 -3.06 16.46 7.91
CA ARG A 288 -1.71 16.14 8.42
C ARG A 288 -1.06 14.90 7.79
N SER A 289 -1.63 14.32 6.72
CA SER A 289 -1.04 13.11 6.11
C SER A 289 0.37 13.37 5.55
N THR A 290 1.24 12.36 5.69
CA THR A 290 2.65 12.43 5.26
C THR A 290 2.76 12.60 3.75
N ALA A 291 1.88 11.94 2.98
CA ALA A 291 1.83 12.11 1.52
C ALA A 291 1.55 13.57 1.09
N ARG A 292 0.69 14.29 1.82
CA ARG A 292 0.42 15.72 1.56
C ARG A 292 1.62 16.59 1.94
N PHE A 293 2.44 16.18 2.91
CA PHE A 293 3.65 16.90 3.29
C PHE A 293 4.70 16.88 2.17
N PHE A 294 4.88 15.76 1.48
CA PHE A 294 5.87 15.56 0.41
C PHE A 294 5.30 15.70 -1.00
N ASN A 295 4.26 16.52 -1.16
CA ASN A 295 3.57 16.72 -2.43
C ASN A 295 4.22 17.77 -3.37
N GLY A 296 5.37 18.35 -2.99
CA GLY A 296 6.06 19.39 -3.77
C GLY A 296 5.57 20.83 -3.54
N THR A 297 4.50 21.05 -2.75
CA THR A 297 3.95 22.41 -2.53
C THR A 297 4.75 23.26 -1.56
N LYS A 298 5.63 22.65 -0.76
CA LYS A 298 6.47 23.34 0.21
C LYS A 298 7.80 23.72 -0.44
N SER A 299 8.23 24.96 -0.24
CA SER A 299 9.50 25.47 -0.76
C SER A 299 10.72 24.63 -0.37
N GLU A 300 10.69 24.08 0.85
CA GLU A 300 11.77 23.26 1.41
C GLU A 300 11.76 21.80 0.92
N TYR A 301 10.64 21.36 0.32
CA TYR A 301 10.45 20.00 -0.22
C TYR A 301 9.90 20.11 -1.64
N PRO A 302 10.67 20.64 -2.59
CA PRO A 302 10.20 20.95 -3.94
C PRO A 302 10.00 19.70 -4.81
N ARG A 303 10.67 18.58 -4.49
CA ARG A 303 10.52 17.32 -5.22
C ARG A 303 9.30 16.58 -4.67
N ARG A 304 8.23 16.52 -5.48
CA ARG A 304 7.08 15.67 -5.21
C ARG A 304 7.52 14.21 -5.21
N MET A 305 7.23 13.50 -4.11
CA MET A 305 7.59 12.09 -3.93
C MET A 305 6.38 11.20 -4.15
N HIS A 306 6.59 10.00 -4.70
CA HIS A 306 5.60 8.94 -4.63
C HIS A 306 5.48 8.46 -3.19
N ALA A 307 4.26 8.38 -2.68
CA ALA A 307 3.97 7.83 -1.36
C ALA A 307 3.26 6.48 -1.54
N ILE A 308 3.84 5.44 -0.95
CA ILE A 308 3.33 4.06 -0.99
C ILE A 308 3.09 3.56 0.43
N GLN A 309 2.53 2.35 0.55
CA GLN A 309 2.47 1.59 1.79
C GLN A 309 2.87 0.13 1.51
N GLY A 310 3.54 -0.50 2.47
CA GLY A 310 3.69 -1.95 2.56
C GLY A 310 3.16 -2.45 3.90
N SER A 311 3.00 -3.75 4.06
CA SER A 311 2.50 -4.33 5.31
C SER A 311 3.51 -4.25 6.45
N ASP A 312 4.82 -4.23 6.18
CA ASP A 312 5.86 -4.36 7.20
C ASP A 312 5.61 -5.64 8.05
N ALA A 313 5.19 -6.70 7.35
CA ALA A 313 4.63 -7.90 7.96
C ALA A 313 5.71 -8.77 8.61
N HIS A 314 5.57 -8.97 9.92
CA HIS A 314 6.41 -9.86 10.75
C HIS A 314 5.66 -11.12 11.19
N ARG A 315 4.52 -11.39 10.55
CA ARG A 315 3.61 -12.50 10.81
C ARG A 315 2.72 -12.72 9.58
N LEU A 316 2.11 -13.89 9.48
CA LEU A 316 1.32 -14.27 8.32
C LEU A 316 0.00 -13.49 8.24
N GLU A 317 -0.76 -13.47 9.33
CA GLU A 317 -2.08 -12.82 9.42
C GLU A 317 -2.02 -11.54 10.24
N ARG A 318 -3.14 -10.82 10.44
CA ARG A 318 -3.19 -9.69 11.37
C ARG A 318 -3.31 -10.15 12.81
N ASP A 319 -2.65 -9.46 13.75
CA ASP A 319 -2.78 -9.78 15.17
C ASP A 319 -4.17 -9.29 15.66
N PRO A 320 -5.04 -10.19 16.16
CA PRO A 320 -6.38 -9.79 16.61
C PRO A 320 -6.34 -8.89 17.85
N ASP A 321 -5.30 -8.99 18.68
CA ASP A 321 -5.17 -8.23 19.93
C ASP A 321 -4.38 -6.92 19.73
N ARG A 322 -3.66 -6.80 18.61
CA ARG A 322 -2.82 -5.64 18.29
C ARG A 322 -3.05 -5.20 16.85
N GLU A 323 -4.01 -4.30 16.66
CA GLU A 323 -4.37 -3.77 15.34
C GLU A 323 -3.20 -3.19 14.53
N THR A 324 -2.13 -2.73 15.19
CA THR A 324 -0.92 -2.19 14.56
C THR A 324 0.03 -3.26 14.01
N ASN A 325 -0.12 -4.52 14.44
CA ASN A 325 0.67 -5.65 13.97
C ASN A 325 0.01 -6.27 12.75
N LEU A 326 0.47 -5.81 11.59
CA LEU A 326 -0.05 -6.20 10.28
C LEU A 326 0.44 -7.59 9.86
N GLY A 327 -0.39 -8.28 9.10
CA GLY A 327 -0.04 -9.49 8.36
C GLY A 327 0.34 -9.21 6.92
N VAL A 328 0.73 -10.26 6.20
CA VAL A 328 1.09 -10.20 4.78
C VAL A 328 -0.11 -9.67 3.98
N GLY A 329 0.09 -8.59 3.21
CA GLY A 329 -0.94 -8.01 2.36
C GLY A 329 -1.97 -7.11 3.05
N ASP A 330 -1.80 -6.80 4.34
CA ASP A 330 -2.75 -5.99 5.11
C ASP A 330 -2.77 -4.50 4.75
N ARG A 331 -1.70 -4.00 4.12
CA ARG A 331 -1.56 -2.59 3.74
C ARG A 331 -0.91 -2.46 2.35
N PRO A 332 -1.54 -2.99 1.29
CA PRO A 332 -0.97 -2.97 -0.03
C PRO A 332 -1.19 -1.62 -0.73
N THR A 333 -0.38 -1.35 -1.74
CA THR A 333 -0.51 -0.20 -2.63
C THR A 333 -1.07 -0.64 -3.98
N ALA A 334 -2.03 0.09 -4.51
CA ALA A 334 -2.47 -0.09 -5.89
C ALA A 334 -1.58 0.74 -6.83
N MET A 335 -0.98 0.06 -7.81
CA MET A 335 -0.16 0.69 -8.86
C MET A 335 -0.76 0.43 -10.23
N TYR A 336 -0.88 1.46 -11.06
CA TYR A 336 -1.40 1.33 -12.43
C TYR A 336 -0.26 1.04 -13.41
N LEU A 337 -0.10 -0.25 -13.75
CA LEU A 337 1.08 -0.76 -14.46
C LEU A 337 0.69 -1.44 -15.79
N PRO A 338 1.53 -1.34 -16.83
CA PRO A 338 1.35 -2.11 -18.07
C PRO A 338 1.55 -3.61 -17.86
N GLU A 339 2.45 -3.99 -16.96
CA GLU A 339 2.79 -5.37 -16.62
C GLU A 339 3.30 -5.44 -15.18
N ALA A 340 3.17 -6.60 -14.55
CA ALA A 340 3.78 -6.88 -13.26
C ALA A 340 5.26 -7.22 -13.48
N SER A 341 6.11 -6.20 -13.55
CA SER A 341 7.56 -6.35 -13.66
C SER A 341 8.30 -5.31 -12.82
N PHE A 342 9.51 -5.65 -12.36
CA PHE A 342 10.38 -4.70 -11.66
C PHE A 342 10.58 -3.41 -12.47
N ALA A 343 10.79 -3.53 -13.78
CA ALA A 343 11.03 -2.40 -14.67
C ALA A 343 9.82 -1.45 -14.73
N ALA A 344 8.61 -1.99 -14.81
CA ALA A 344 7.39 -1.18 -14.82
C ALA A 344 7.19 -0.42 -13.50
N ILE A 345 7.41 -1.09 -12.35
CA ILE A 345 7.31 -0.47 -11.02
C ILE A 345 8.34 0.64 -10.87
N LYS A 346 9.60 0.36 -11.22
CA LYS A 346 10.68 1.35 -11.16
C LYS A 346 10.40 2.55 -12.06
N ALA A 347 9.92 2.32 -13.28
CA ALA A 347 9.55 3.39 -14.21
C ALA A 347 8.41 4.27 -13.64
N LEU A 348 7.37 3.66 -13.06
CA LEU A 348 6.28 4.39 -12.41
C LEU A 348 6.79 5.27 -11.27
N LEU A 349 7.59 4.71 -10.35
CA LEU A 349 8.10 5.43 -9.18
C LEU A 349 9.16 6.49 -9.51
N GLN A 350 9.77 6.42 -10.71
CA GLN A 350 10.64 7.47 -11.24
C GLN A 350 9.89 8.54 -12.03
N SER A 351 8.66 8.26 -12.45
CA SER A 351 7.83 9.16 -13.25
C SER A 351 7.19 10.26 -12.41
N THR A 352 6.55 11.22 -13.09
CA THR A 352 5.67 12.22 -12.47
C THR A 352 4.20 11.79 -12.46
N GLU A 353 3.88 10.52 -12.74
CA GLU A 353 2.51 9.99 -12.79
C GLU A 353 2.02 9.59 -11.38
N PHE A 354 1.94 10.57 -10.48
CA PHE A 354 1.61 10.34 -9.06
C PHE A 354 0.20 9.78 -8.83
N ASP A 355 -0.73 10.00 -9.76
CA ASP A 355 -2.11 9.53 -9.65
C ASP A 355 -2.25 8.02 -9.99
N PHE A 356 -1.17 7.40 -10.46
CA PHE A 356 -1.09 5.97 -10.75
C PHE A 356 -0.61 5.14 -9.57
N THR A 357 -0.51 5.76 -8.40
CA THR A 357 -0.25 5.10 -7.12
C THR A 357 -1.31 5.55 -6.12
N LYS A 358 -2.02 4.61 -5.51
CA LYS A 358 -3.05 4.92 -4.49
C LYS A 358 -3.07 3.86 -3.40
N PRO A 359 -3.43 4.20 -2.15
CA PRO A 359 -3.61 3.19 -1.12
C PRO A 359 -4.75 2.25 -1.52
N ILE A 360 -4.58 0.95 -1.26
CA ILE A 360 -5.72 0.05 -1.20
C ILE A 360 -6.22 0.14 0.22
N THR A 361 -7.32 0.85 0.42
CA THR A 361 -8.07 0.71 1.67
C THR A 361 -8.54 -0.74 1.72
N PRO A 362 -8.17 -1.52 2.74
CA PRO A 362 -8.70 -2.86 2.89
C PRO A 362 -10.22 -2.75 2.80
N ARG A 363 -10.85 -3.62 2.01
CA ARG A 363 -12.30 -3.75 2.04
C ARG A 363 -12.63 -3.99 3.53
N PRO A 364 -13.44 -3.14 4.17
CA PRO A 364 -13.80 -3.39 5.56
C PRO A 364 -14.32 -4.82 5.62
N ALA A 365 -13.77 -5.64 6.51
CA ALA A 365 -14.14 -7.06 6.63
C ALA A 365 -15.67 -7.20 6.77
N ASP A 366 -16.30 -6.15 7.30
CA ASP A 366 -17.73 -5.96 7.38
C ASP A 366 -18.22 -4.89 6.38
N PRO A 367 -19.05 -5.26 5.38
CA PRO A 367 -19.65 -4.30 4.44
C PRO A 367 -20.53 -3.24 5.12
N ILE A 368 -21.05 -3.50 6.33
CA ILE A 368 -21.84 -2.53 7.11
C ILE A 368 -20.93 -1.42 7.65
N ILE A 369 -19.71 -1.75 8.10
CA ILE A 369 -18.71 -0.75 8.50
C ILE A 369 -18.30 0.09 7.28
N ALA A 370 -18.13 -0.53 6.11
CA ALA A 370 -17.84 0.20 4.87
C ALA A 370 -18.94 1.22 4.53
N ALA A 371 -20.20 0.77 4.56
CA ALA A 371 -21.35 1.63 4.35
C ALA A 371 -21.37 2.79 5.36
N ARG A 372 -21.04 2.52 6.62
CA ARG A 372 -21.04 3.51 7.69
C ARG A 372 -20.01 4.63 7.48
N VAL A 373 -18.83 4.33 6.94
CA VAL A 373 -17.81 5.32 6.55
C VAL A 373 -18.33 6.27 5.48
N LEU A 374 -19.11 5.76 4.52
CA LEU A 374 -19.74 6.58 3.48
C LEU A 374 -20.87 7.46 4.04
N GLY A 375 -21.50 7.05 5.13
CA GLY A 375 -22.60 7.78 5.77
C GLY A 375 -23.89 7.77 4.95
N ASN A 376 -24.84 8.64 5.30
CA ASN A 376 -26.10 8.76 4.54
C ASN A 376 -25.84 9.33 3.13
N THR A 377 -26.39 8.68 2.10
CA THR A 377 -26.30 9.11 0.69
C THR A 377 -27.68 9.12 0.03
N ALA A 378 -27.72 9.36 -1.29
CA ALA A 378 -28.95 9.32 -2.09
C ALA A 378 -29.56 7.93 -2.14
N SER A 379 -28.76 6.88 -2.02
CA SER A 379 -29.19 5.49 -2.07
C SER A 379 -28.91 4.72 -0.77
N GLN A 380 -28.52 5.41 0.31
CA GLN A 380 -28.11 4.77 1.56
C GLN A 380 -28.61 5.52 2.79
N VAL A 381 -29.23 4.80 3.74
CA VAL A 381 -29.79 5.37 4.97
C VAL A 381 -29.50 4.52 6.20
N PHE A 382 -29.30 5.16 7.37
CA PHE A 382 -29.06 4.48 8.65
C PHE A 382 -30.11 4.83 9.71
N HIS A 383 -30.62 3.80 10.39
CA HIS A 383 -31.54 3.93 11.52
C HIS A 383 -31.05 3.16 12.74
N GLU A 384 -30.93 3.82 13.89
CA GLU A 384 -30.39 3.19 15.11
C GLU A 384 -31.31 2.12 15.72
N SER A 385 -32.63 2.25 15.55
CA SER A 385 -33.59 1.26 16.07
C SER A 385 -34.95 1.35 15.38
N LEU A 386 -35.73 0.28 15.47
CA LEU A 386 -37.15 0.26 15.05
C LEU A 386 -38.11 0.73 16.16
N THR A 387 -37.64 0.84 17.40
CA THR A 387 -38.49 0.80 18.61
C THR A 387 -38.52 2.08 19.44
N THR A 388 -37.74 3.12 19.10
CA THR A 388 -37.78 4.36 19.90
C THR A 388 -39.09 5.12 19.65
N LYS A 389 -39.98 5.05 20.65
CA LYS A 389 -41.14 5.92 20.94
C LYS A 389 -41.81 6.54 19.70
N ARG A 390 -42.88 5.88 19.22
CA ARG A 390 -43.87 6.37 18.22
C ARG A 390 -43.35 6.82 16.84
N THR A 391 -42.05 6.91 16.59
CA THR A 391 -41.51 7.55 15.37
C THR A 391 -40.48 6.71 14.62
N GLY A 392 -39.70 5.83 15.27
CA GLY A 392 -38.64 5.05 14.62
C GLY A 392 -39.09 4.25 13.39
N MET A 393 -40.10 3.39 13.53
CA MET A 393 -40.68 2.62 12.42
C MET A 393 -41.22 3.54 11.30
N ALA A 394 -41.86 4.65 11.66
CA ALA A 394 -42.42 5.58 10.67
C ALA A 394 -41.32 6.26 9.83
N HIS A 395 -40.16 6.56 10.42
CA HIS A 395 -39.01 7.10 9.69
C HIS A 395 -38.42 6.08 8.71
N VAL A 396 -38.29 4.82 9.12
CA VAL A 396 -37.82 3.74 8.23
C VAL A 396 -38.79 3.57 7.05
N LEU A 397 -40.11 3.52 7.31
CA LEU A 397 -41.12 3.41 6.26
C LEU A 397 -41.12 4.62 5.30
N ARG A 398 -40.93 5.83 5.84
CA ARG A 398 -40.76 7.05 5.03
C ARG A 398 -39.58 6.94 4.08
N ASP A 399 -38.43 6.45 4.55
CA ASP A 399 -37.24 6.27 3.71
C ASP A 399 -37.39 5.13 2.71
N ILE A 400 -38.10 4.05 3.06
CA ILE A 400 -38.45 2.99 2.11
C ILE A 400 -39.26 3.57 0.94
N VAL A 401 -40.32 4.35 1.23
CA VAL A 401 -41.13 4.98 0.18
C VAL A 401 -40.30 5.98 -0.64
N GLY A 402 -39.49 6.80 0.03
CA GLY A 402 -38.62 7.77 -0.64
C GLY A 402 -37.65 7.13 -1.63
N LEU A 403 -36.99 6.03 -1.23
CA LEU A 403 -36.06 5.29 -2.09
C LEU A 403 -36.79 4.56 -3.22
N ALA A 404 -37.91 3.90 -2.93
CA ALA A 404 -38.68 3.17 -3.95
C ALA A 404 -39.23 4.11 -5.03
N ASN A 405 -39.61 5.34 -4.67
CA ASN A 405 -40.05 6.34 -5.65
C ASN A 405 -38.90 6.96 -6.45
N GLY A 406 -37.66 6.91 -5.92
CA GLY A 406 -36.44 7.31 -6.61
C GLY A 406 -35.78 6.14 -7.37
N ASP A 407 -34.47 5.99 -7.22
CA ASP A 407 -33.65 4.97 -7.89
C ASP A 407 -33.48 3.67 -7.09
N GLY A 408 -34.15 3.54 -5.94
CA GLY A 408 -33.90 2.47 -4.98
C GLY A 408 -32.69 2.74 -4.07
N GLY A 409 -32.33 1.76 -3.25
CA GLY A 409 -31.19 1.87 -2.34
C GLY A 409 -31.19 0.85 -1.21
N THR A 410 -30.37 1.11 -0.20
CA THR A 410 -30.16 0.24 0.95
C THR A 410 -30.40 1.01 2.25
N ILE A 411 -31.17 0.42 3.17
CA ILE A 411 -31.38 0.95 4.51
C ILE A 411 -30.76 -0.01 5.52
N TYR A 412 -29.92 0.51 6.39
CA TYR A 412 -29.30 -0.21 7.48
C TYR A 412 -30.03 0.10 8.79
N VAL A 413 -30.50 -0.92 9.50
CA VAL A 413 -31.26 -0.77 10.75
C VAL A 413 -30.56 -1.48 11.90
N GLY A 414 -30.37 -0.78 13.03
CA GLY A 414 -29.59 -1.24 14.18
C GLY A 414 -28.29 -0.48 14.40
N LEU A 415 -28.04 0.57 13.63
CA LEU A 415 -26.84 1.41 13.77
C LEU A 415 -27.06 2.83 13.24
N SER A 416 -26.16 3.72 13.67
CA SER A 416 -26.12 5.11 13.20
C SER A 416 -25.06 5.28 12.12
N ALA A 417 -25.26 6.28 11.25
CA ALA A 417 -24.24 6.72 10.29
C ALA A 417 -22.97 7.30 10.98
N SER A 418 -23.01 7.62 12.27
CA SER A 418 -21.86 8.19 12.99
C SER A 418 -20.95 7.09 13.51
N GLU A 419 -19.72 6.99 13.01
CA GLU A 419 -18.68 6.04 13.45
C GLU A 419 -18.40 6.10 14.96
N LYS A 420 -18.64 7.24 15.60
CA LYS A 420 -18.34 7.44 17.04
C LYS A 420 -19.32 6.73 17.98
N ARG A 421 -20.47 6.28 17.49
CA ARG A 421 -21.47 5.58 18.31
C ARG A 421 -21.23 4.08 18.24
N PRO A 422 -21.50 3.29 19.27
CA PRO A 422 -21.50 1.82 19.15
C PRO A 422 -22.67 1.36 18.25
N ILE A 423 -22.56 0.16 17.69
CA ILE A 423 -23.69 -0.50 17.00
C ILE A 423 -24.74 -0.86 18.05
N ALA A 424 -25.99 -0.47 17.82
CA ALA A 424 -27.07 -0.71 18.77
C ALA A 424 -27.60 -2.15 18.68
N GLY A 425 -27.65 -2.67 17.45
CA GLY A 425 -28.25 -3.95 17.11
C GLY A 425 -29.79 -3.88 17.02
N VAL A 426 -30.37 -4.97 16.52
CA VAL A 426 -31.82 -5.20 16.49
C VAL A 426 -32.18 -6.53 17.16
N GLU A 427 -33.44 -6.64 17.57
CA GLU A 427 -34.02 -7.89 18.05
C GLU A 427 -34.18 -8.91 16.91
N ALA A 428 -34.17 -10.20 17.21
CA ALA A 428 -34.27 -11.27 16.21
C ALA A 428 -35.61 -11.26 15.42
N ASP A 429 -36.67 -10.69 15.99
CA ASP A 429 -37.99 -10.55 15.36
C ASP A 429 -38.14 -9.28 14.49
N ALA A 430 -37.08 -8.48 14.36
CA ALA A 430 -37.13 -7.18 13.69
C ALA A 430 -37.43 -7.26 12.18
N ALA A 431 -36.82 -8.22 11.47
CA ALA A 431 -37.02 -8.40 10.03
C ALA A 431 -38.47 -8.74 9.62
N PRO A 432 -39.13 -9.75 10.22
CA PRO A 432 -40.52 -10.05 9.89
C PRO A 432 -41.48 -8.92 10.31
N ARG A 433 -41.19 -8.22 11.40
CA ARG A 433 -41.98 -7.05 11.84
C ARG A 433 -41.91 -5.89 10.85
N LEU A 434 -40.72 -5.54 10.38
CA LEU A 434 -40.55 -4.47 9.39
C LEU A 434 -41.27 -4.82 8.08
N SER A 435 -41.16 -6.07 7.64
CA SER A 435 -41.81 -6.55 6.41
C SER A 435 -43.34 -6.50 6.52
N ALA A 436 -43.90 -6.94 7.65
CA ALA A 436 -45.33 -6.89 7.90
C ALA A 436 -45.87 -5.45 7.94
N GLU A 437 -45.15 -4.53 8.60
CA GLU A 437 -45.56 -3.14 8.71
C GLU A 437 -45.48 -2.41 7.36
N ALA A 438 -44.43 -2.67 6.57
CA ALA A 438 -44.29 -2.12 5.22
C ALA A 438 -45.43 -2.58 4.30
N ALA A 439 -45.79 -3.86 4.34
CA ALA A 439 -46.91 -4.40 3.57
C ALA A 439 -48.26 -3.83 4.01
N ALA A 440 -48.42 -3.49 5.29
CA ALA A 440 -49.66 -2.94 5.82
C ALA A 440 -49.83 -1.44 5.53
N GLN A 441 -48.74 -0.66 5.52
CA GLN A 441 -48.81 0.80 5.44
C GLN A 441 -48.47 1.38 4.06
N ILE A 442 -47.78 0.65 3.19
CA ILE A 442 -47.32 1.14 1.89
C ILE A 442 -48.19 0.59 0.76
N THR A 443 -48.68 1.48 -0.10
CA THR A 443 -49.52 1.11 -1.26
C THR A 443 -49.10 1.91 -2.49
N PRO A 444 -48.84 1.27 -3.65
CA PRO A 444 -48.76 -0.18 -3.88
C PRO A 444 -47.64 -0.85 -3.06
N ALA A 445 -47.71 -2.18 -2.86
CA ALA A 445 -46.71 -2.91 -2.07
C ALA A 445 -45.34 -2.91 -2.77
N ILE A 446 -44.26 -2.88 -1.98
CA ILE A 446 -42.88 -2.92 -2.49
C ILE A 446 -42.27 -4.28 -2.14
N PRO A 447 -41.65 -4.99 -3.10
CA PRO A 447 -40.96 -6.25 -2.82
C PRO A 447 -39.59 -5.97 -2.16
N LEU A 448 -39.60 -5.76 -0.84
CA LEU A 448 -38.39 -5.53 -0.06
C LEU A 448 -37.62 -6.83 0.17
N MET A 449 -36.28 -6.77 0.12
CA MET A 449 -35.41 -7.81 0.66
C MET A 449 -34.87 -7.34 2.00
N VAL A 450 -35.15 -8.08 3.08
CA VAL A 450 -34.73 -7.73 4.44
C VAL A 450 -33.83 -8.84 4.97
N ASP A 451 -32.53 -8.62 4.88
CA ASP A 451 -31.52 -9.62 5.25
C ASP A 451 -30.92 -9.28 6.63
N PRO A 452 -31.01 -10.20 7.61
CA PRO A 452 -30.27 -10.07 8.86
C PRO A 452 -28.78 -10.33 8.62
N ALA A 453 -27.93 -9.44 9.13
CA ALA A 453 -26.48 -9.53 9.04
C ALA A 453 -25.85 -9.26 10.42
N GLU A 454 -24.69 -9.84 10.70
CA GLU A 454 -23.96 -9.64 11.95
C GLU A 454 -22.81 -8.64 11.74
N SER A 455 -22.69 -7.68 12.65
CA SER A 455 -21.70 -6.61 12.63
C SER A 455 -21.31 -6.26 14.07
N ASP A 456 -20.02 -6.37 14.42
CA ASP A 456 -19.52 -6.11 15.79
C ASP A 456 -20.29 -6.92 16.87
N ASP A 457 -20.50 -8.23 16.61
CA ASP A 457 -21.30 -9.15 17.44
C ASP A 457 -22.75 -8.67 17.71
N LYS A 458 -23.29 -7.82 16.83
CA LYS A 458 -24.67 -7.32 16.86
C LYS A 458 -25.39 -7.66 15.58
N LEU A 459 -26.66 -8.06 15.73
CA LEU A 459 -27.56 -8.25 14.60
C LEU A 459 -28.00 -6.90 14.04
N VAL A 460 -27.87 -6.71 12.73
CA VAL A 460 -28.27 -5.52 11.95
C VAL A 460 -29.16 -5.99 10.80
N LEU A 461 -30.12 -5.17 10.38
CA LEU A 461 -30.88 -5.45 9.14
C LEU A 461 -30.31 -4.67 7.97
N VAL A 462 -30.12 -5.35 6.85
CA VAL A 462 -29.84 -4.75 5.55
C VAL A 462 -31.11 -4.86 4.72
N VAL A 463 -31.77 -3.72 4.49
CA VAL A 463 -33.03 -3.63 3.74
C VAL A 463 -32.72 -3.12 2.34
N THR A 464 -32.83 -3.98 1.34
CA THR A 464 -32.69 -3.59 -0.07
C THR A 464 -34.04 -3.16 -0.60
N VAL A 465 -34.13 -1.89 -0.99
CA VAL A 465 -35.31 -1.25 -1.56
C VAL A 465 -35.11 -1.13 -3.07
N PRO A 466 -35.86 -1.87 -3.91
CA PRO A 466 -35.76 -1.70 -5.35
C PRO A 466 -36.37 -0.37 -5.77
N ARG A 467 -36.01 0.11 -6.97
CA ARG A 467 -36.83 1.10 -7.67
C ARG A 467 -38.22 0.52 -7.88
N GLY A 468 -39.23 1.24 -7.39
CA GLY A 468 -40.62 0.81 -7.36
C GLY A 468 -41.15 0.49 -8.76
N PRO A 469 -41.76 -0.69 -8.97
CA PRO A 469 -42.34 -1.05 -10.26
C PRO A 469 -43.65 -0.30 -10.55
N GLU A 470 -44.37 0.12 -9.50
CA GLU A 470 -45.68 0.75 -9.58
C GLU A 470 -45.67 2.11 -8.87
N ARG A 471 -44.75 2.99 -9.30
CA ARG A 471 -44.64 4.34 -8.74
C ARG A 471 -45.88 5.18 -9.12
N PRO A 472 -46.36 6.07 -8.23
CA PRO A 472 -45.81 6.36 -6.91
C PRO A 472 -46.32 5.40 -5.82
N HIS A 473 -45.40 4.94 -4.97
CA HIS A 473 -45.72 4.31 -3.70
C HIS A 473 -46.06 5.38 -2.66
N ALA A 474 -47.09 5.13 -1.86
CA ALA A 474 -47.57 6.05 -0.83
C ALA A 474 -47.57 5.38 0.55
N LEU A 475 -47.22 6.14 1.58
CA LEU A 475 -47.33 5.75 2.99
C LEU A 475 -48.68 6.20 3.54
N THR A 476 -49.40 5.31 4.23
CA THR A 476 -50.70 5.62 4.86
C THR A 476 -50.61 6.88 5.73
N PRO A 477 -51.54 7.86 5.57
CA PRO A 477 -52.82 7.80 4.86
C PRO A 477 -52.80 8.22 3.38
N GLY A 478 -51.64 8.26 2.72
CA GLY A 478 -51.50 8.60 1.30
C GLY A 478 -50.36 9.58 1.00
N THR A 479 -49.41 9.74 1.92
CA THR A 479 -48.27 10.65 1.72
C THR A 479 -47.23 10.00 0.83
N ILE A 480 -46.86 10.67 -0.27
CA ILE A 480 -45.83 10.22 -1.19
C ILE A 480 -44.53 10.91 -0.82
N TYR A 481 -43.46 10.13 -0.65
CA TYR A 481 -42.12 10.63 -0.37
C TYR A 481 -41.20 10.40 -1.57
N ILE A 482 -40.25 11.30 -1.78
CA ILE A 482 -39.17 11.16 -2.75
C ILE A 482 -37.84 11.45 -2.07
N ARG A 483 -36.81 10.68 -2.38
CA ARG A 483 -35.46 10.87 -1.84
C ARG A 483 -34.75 12.02 -2.57
N ARG A 484 -34.23 12.98 -1.81
CA ARG A 484 -33.41 14.10 -2.31
C ARG A 484 -32.12 14.15 -1.52
N GLU A 485 -31.00 13.98 -2.22
CA GLU A 485 -29.64 13.95 -1.66
C GLU A 485 -29.48 12.99 -0.48
N ASN A 486 -29.80 13.39 0.74
CA ASN A 486 -29.66 12.58 1.95
C ASN A 486 -30.93 12.51 2.82
N GLU A 487 -32.06 13.06 2.35
CA GLU A 487 -33.34 13.08 3.08
C GLU A 487 -34.52 12.68 2.18
N SER A 488 -35.54 12.06 2.78
CA SER A 488 -36.78 11.68 2.06
C SER A 488 -37.85 12.73 2.30
N GLU A 489 -38.19 13.55 1.32
CA GLU A 489 -39.14 14.67 1.46
C GLU A 489 -40.50 14.35 0.86
N ILE A 490 -41.54 15.12 1.21
CA ILE A 490 -42.86 14.98 0.60
C ILE A 490 -42.75 15.40 -0.88
N ALA A 491 -43.22 14.53 -1.78
CA ALA A 491 -43.19 14.80 -3.21
C ALA A 491 -44.12 15.97 -3.57
N SER A 492 -43.63 16.86 -4.44
CA SER A 492 -44.43 17.93 -5.03
C SER A 492 -45.42 17.38 -6.06
N ARG A 493 -46.42 18.19 -6.43
CA ARG A 493 -47.41 17.82 -7.44
C ARG A 493 -46.76 17.40 -8.76
N ASP A 494 -45.75 18.13 -9.22
CA ASP A 494 -45.13 17.88 -10.53
C ASP A 494 -44.32 16.57 -10.51
N GLU A 495 -43.66 16.26 -9.39
CA GLU A 495 -42.94 14.99 -9.21
C GLU A 495 -43.89 13.80 -9.15
N ILE A 496 -45.03 13.94 -8.47
CA ILE A 496 -46.08 12.90 -8.46
C ILE A 496 -46.59 12.65 -9.88
N VAL A 497 -46.86 13.71 -10.64
CA VAL A 497 -47.30 13.58 -12.04
C VAL A 497 -46.22 12.95 -12.92
N ALA A 498 -44.94 13.25 -12.69
CA ALA A 498 -43.83 12.65 -13.42
C ALA A 498 -43.73 11.13 -13.15
N MET A 499 -43.83 10.71 -11.89
CA MET A 499 -43.78 9.30 -11.51
C MET A 499 -44.91 8.45 -12.12
N VAL A 500 -46.10 9.03 -12.31
CA VAL A 500 -47.24 8.33 -12.94
C VAL A 500 -47.07 8.16 -14.46
N ARG A 501 -46.20 8.97 -15.09
CA ARG A 501 -45.97 8.94 -16.54
C ARG A 501 -44.86 7.99 -16.97
N GLU A 502 -43.98 7.61 -16.05
CA GLU A 502 -42.88 6.66 -16.22
C GLU A 502 -43.33 5.24 -15.91
#